data_AF-A0A509LK58-F1
#
_entry.id   AF-A0A509LK58-F1
#
_cell.length_a   1.000
_cell.length_b   1.000
_cell.length_c   1.000
_cell.angle_alpha   90.00
_cell.angle_beta   90.00
_cell.angle_gamma   90.00
#
_symmetry.space_group_name_H-M   'P 1'
#
loop_
_entity.id
_entity.type
_entity.pdbx_description
1 polymer ?
#
loop_
_entity_poly.entity_id
_entity_poly.type
_entity_poly.pdbx_seq_one_letter_code
_entity_poly.pdbx_strand_id
1 'polypeptide(L)'
;MIRNKKLLIAILKSCFIGIVICFLVSICTAGTGPDLQKKSLDFVSIDFNNVDIRVFIKFMSNLTGKNFIVDNRIKGNVTIISPQKISISDAYKVFESVLDIHGFSTVQSGKVIKIIPAPNAKSDNINTKLATGTELPRDQIVTRIVPLEYASANELKALLTPLIPKGSIIISYRDTNMLIVTATLSSIKRLLKIINTIDIQSIGKKISVIPIQYADAKKLTLSLSKIFAARIKDKKNIGDKNLIVKFVEDERTNSIILLASKVETKRVEELIKILDKQIPKGGERIRVYYLEHATAEKLAKVLQDIPVKKDKTETGQQKIPLLSQNIRITADKSTNSLIIIADKEDYPVLEEVIAKL
;
A
#
# COMPACT_ATOMS: atom_id res chain seq x y z
N MET A 1 87.52 -55.18 -10.29
CA MET A 1 88.52 -54.42 -9.52
C MET A 1 88.83 -53.15 -10.28
N ILE A 2 88.54 -52.02 -9.63
CA ILE A 2 88.56 -50.62 -10.06
C ILE A 2 89.87 -50.20 -10.78
N ARG A 3 89.83 -49.42 -11.87
CA ARG A 3 90.32 -48.00 -11.90
C ARG A 3 90.21 -47.28 -13.26
N ASN A 4 89.62 -46.09 -13.16
CA ASN A 4 89.62 -44.97 -14.11
C ASN A 4 91.01 -44.54 -14.59
N LYS A 5 91.09 -44.06 -15.85
CA LYS A 5 91.81 -42.84 -16.31
C LYS A 5 91.85 -42.83 -17.84
N LYS A 6 91.02 -42.00 -18.48
CA LYS A 6 91.26 -41.44 -19.83
C LYS A 6 90.25 -40.31 -20.11
N LEU A 7 90.33 -39.29 -19.27
CA LEU A 7 90.00 -37.91 -19.62
C LEU A 7 91.37 -37.19 -19.63
N LEU A 8 91.56 -36.21 -20.52
CA LEU A 8 92.62 -35.19 -20.49
C LEU A 8 93.81 -35.26 -21.48
N ILE A 9 93.64 -35.77 -22.70
CA ILE A 9 94.53 -35.51 -23.86
C ILE A 9 93.61 -35.63 -25.09
N ALA A 10 93.32 -34.68 -25.96
CA ALA A 10 94.08 -33.55 -26.48
C ALA A 10 93.11 -32.42 -26.88
N ILE A 11 93.23 -31.28 -26.22
CA ILE A 11 92.95 -29.97 -26.79
C ILE A 11 94.21 -29.63 -27.58
N LEU A 12 94.24 -29.84 -28.90
CA LEU A 12 95.15 -29.15 -29.84
C LEU A 12 94.91 -29.68 -31.27
N LYS A 13 93.99 -29.03 -32.00
CA LYS A 13 93.89 -28.95 -33.47
C LYS A 13 92.85 -27.83 -33.72
N SER A 14 93.21 -26.58 -33.43
CA SER A 14 93.72 -25.62 -34.44
C SER A 14 92.96 -25.75 -35.75
N CYS A 15 91.90 -24.98 -35.98
CA CYS A 15 91.91 -23.56 -36.33
C CYS A 15 92.56 -23.32 -37.72
N PHE A 16 91.80 -22.64 -38.58
CA PHE A 16 92.14 -22.06 -39.88
C PHE A 16 92.18 -22.97 -41.12
N ILE A 17 91.09 -22.96 -41.89
CA ILE A 17 90.99 -22.45 -43.29
C ILE A 17 89.82 -23.11 -44.02
N GLY A 18 88.86 -22.28 -44.44
CA GLY A 18 87.68 -22.69 -45.22
C GLY A 18 86.57 -21.65 -45.19
N ILE A 19 86.89 -20.40 -45.57
CA ILE A 19 85.91 -19.34 -45.86
C ILE A 19 85.24 -19.67 -47.21
N VAL A 20 84.02 -19.18 -47.39
CA VAL A 20 83.15 -19.18 -48.59
C VAL A 20 82.06 -20.26 -48.58
N ILE A 21 80.92 -19.96 -47.93
CA ILE A 21 79.68 -19.57 -48.62
C ILE A 21 78.74 -18.95 -47.57
N CYS A 22 78.40 -17.70 -47.84
CA CYS A 22 77.46 -16.86 -47.11
C CYS A 22 76.02 -17.19 -47.55
N PHE A 23 75.03 -16.78 -46.74
CA PHE A 23 73.57 -16.79 -46.95
C PHE A 23 72.79 -18.06 -46.59
N LEU A 24 72.37 -18.17 -45.32
CA LEU A 24 70.97 -17.95 -44.94
C LEU A 24 70.82 -17.95 -43.41
N VAL A 25 70.65 -16.75 -42.86
CA VAL A 25 70.23 -16.48 -41.49
C VAL A 25 68.72 -16.67 -41.41
N SER A 26 68.24 -17.56 -40.53
CA SER A 26 67.22 -17.21 -39.51
C SER A 26 66.74 -18.44 -38.71
N ILE A 27 67.03 -18.40 -37.41
CA ILE A 27 66.16 -18.79 -36.29
C ILE A 27 65.82 -20.29 -36.14
N CYS A 28 66.51 -20.95 -35.19
CA CYS A 28 65.88 -21.94 -34.30
C CYS A 28 66.73 -22.18 -33.05
N THR A 29 66.39 -21.51 -31.96
CA THR A 29 66.75 -21.91 -30.59
C THR A 29 65.46 -22.17 -29.82
N ALA A 30 65.03 -23.43 -29.80
CA ALA A 30 63.90 -23.86 -28.99
C ALA A 30 64.38 -24.16 -27.56
N GLY A 31 64.08 -23.23 -26.65
CA GLY A 31 64.15 -23.44 -25.20
C GLY A 31 62.84 -24.03 -24.68
N THR A 32 62.97 -25.04 -23.82
CA THR A 32 61.92 -25.67 -23.01
C THR A 32 61.32 -24.68 -22.00
N GLY A 33 59.99 -24.53 -22.03
CA GLY A 33 59.17 -23.88 -21.00
C GLY A 33 57.95 -24.76 -20.66
N PRO A 34 57.32 -24.59 -19.49
CA PRO A 34 56.28 -25.50 -19.00
C PRO A 34 55.01 -25.38 -19.83
N ASP A 35 54.44 -26.54 -20.18
CA ASP A 35 53.22 -26.71 -20.96
C ASP A 35 52.01 -26.11 -20.21
N LEU A 36 51.70 -24.85 -20.53
CA LEU A 36 50.38 -24.28 -20.29
C LEU A 36 49.43 -24.94 -21.29
N GLN A 37 48.76 -26.01 -20.84
CA GLN A 37 47.67 -26.66 -21.57
C GLN A 37 46.72 -25.59 -22.13
N LYS A 38 46.83 -25.41 -23.44
CA LYS A 38 46.02 -24.53 -24.27
C LYS A 38 44.59 -25.05 -24.22
N LYS A 39 43.74 -24.46 -23.37
CA LYS A 39 42.28 -24.67 -23.42
C LYS A 39 41.84 -24.29 -24.83
N SER A 40 41.56 -25.27 -25.67
CA SER A 40 41.02 -25.05 -27.00
C SER A 40 39.73 -24.23 -26.81
N LEU A 41 39.72 -23.04 -27.40
CA LEU A 41 38.48 -22.30 -27.57
C LEU A 41 37.67 -23.07 -28.61
N ASP A 42 36.94 -24.07 -28.14
CA ASP A 42 36.09 -24.90 -28.99
C ASP A 42 34.89 -24.05 -29.41
N PHE A 43 34.94 -23.60 -30.67
CA PHE A 43 33.86 -22.87 -31.31
C PHE A 43 32.97 -23.85 -32.07
N VAL A 44 31.66 -23.74 -31.85
CA VAL A 44 30.65 -24.68 -32.35
C VAL A 44 29.61 -23.90 -33.15
N SER A 45 29.19 -24.44 -34.28
CA SER A 45 28.03 -23.94 -35.03
C SER A 45 26.79 -24.71 -34.60
N ILE A 46 25.71 -24.00 -34.26
CA ILE A 46 24.45 -24.59 -33.82
C ILE A 46 23.38 -24.18 -34.84
N ASP A 47 22.91 -25.16 -35.62
CA ASP A 47 21.81 -24.98 -36.56
C ASP A 47 20.84 -26.15 -36.41
N PHE A 48 19.61 -25.85 -36.00
CA PHE A 48 18.54 -26.82 -35.78
C PHE A 48 17.27 -26.29 -36.42
N ASN A 49 16.62 -27.11 -37.24
CA ASN A 49 15.35 -26.77 -37.86
C ASN A 49 14.28 -27.78 -37.45
N ASN A 50 13.32 -27.33 -36.63
CA ASN A 50 12.17 -28.13 -36.17
C ASN A 50 12.55 -29.48 -35.52
N VAL A 51 13.54 -29.48 -34.63
CA VAL A 51 14.07 -30.69 -33.98
C VAL A 51 13.44 -30.88 -32.58
N ASP A 52 13.15 -32.11 -32.17
CA ASP A 52 12.63 -32.40 -30.81
C ASP A 52 13.64 -31.91 -29.75
N ILE A 53 13.14 -31.17 -28.76
CA ILE A 53 13.93 -30.57 -27.68
C ILE A 53 14.79 -31.59 -26.92
N ARG A 54 14.39 -32.85 -26.83
CA ARG A 54 15.17 -33.93 -26.17
C ARG A 54 16.42 -34.30 -26.96
N VAL A 55 16.35 -34.24 -28.29
CA VAL A 55 17.52 -34.44 -29.16
C VAL A 55 18.51 -33.30 -28.96
N PHE A 56 18.01 -32.07 -28.84
CA PHE A 56 18.84 -30.90 -28.55
C PHE A 56 19.50 -30.97 -27.17
N ILE A 57 18.79 -31.42 -26.13
CA ILE A 57 19.36 -31.66 -24.78
C ILE A 57 20.49 -32.71 -24.85
N LYS A 58 20.29 -33.80 -25.59
CA LYS A 58 21.32 -34.84 -25.76
C LYS A 58 22.56 -34.30 -26.48
N PHE A 59 22.38 -33.47 -27.51
CA PHE A 59 23.47 -32.79 -28.18
C PHE A 59 24.27 -31.92 -27.20
N MET A 60 23.58 -31.10 -26.39
CA MET A 60 24.23 -30.26 -25.39
C MET A 60 24.91 -31.07 -24.26
N SER A 61 24.39 -32.25 -23.91
CA SER A 61 25.04 -33.18 -22.98
C SER A 61 26.41 -33.62 -23.49
N ASN A 62 26.48 -34.04 -24.74
CA ASN A 62 27.73 -34.46 -25.38
C ASN A 62 28.71 -33.28 -25.55
N LEU A 63 28.18 -32.11 -25.93
CA LEU A 63 28.98 -30.91 -26.15
C LEU A 63 29.61 -30.39 -24.85
N THR A 64 28.85 -30.39 -23.76
CA THR A 64 29.28 -29.80 -22.48
C THR A 64 29.85 -30.82 -21.50
N GLY A 65 29.75 -32.11 -21.80
CA GLY A 65 30.14 -33.20 -20.90
C GLY A 65 29.30 -33.29 -19.63
N LYS A 66 28.12 -32.66 -19.60
CA LYS A 66 27.23 -32.59 -18.43
C LYS A 66 26.12 -33.64 -18.53
N ASN A 67 25.81 -34.25 -17.39
CA ASN A 67 24.72 -35.22 -17.27
C ASN A 67 23.41 -34.49 -16.99
N PHE A 68 22.43 -34.63 -17.88
CA PHE A 68 21.10 -34.05 -17.71
C PHE A 68 20.07 -35.11 -17.32
N ILE A 69 19.20 -34.79 -16.36
CA ILE A 69 18.00 -35.54 -16.02
C ILE A 69 16.81 -34.72 -16.48
N VAL A 70 15.97 -35.31 -17.31
CA VAL A 70 14.90 -34.61 -18.01
C VAL A 70 13.55 -35.07 -17.47
N ASP A 71 12.67 -34.12 -17.15
CA ASP A 71 11.28 -34.40 -16.76
C ASP A 71 10.43 -34.81 -17.99
N ASN A 72 9.57 -35.82 -17.84
CA ASN A 72 8.71 -36.35 -18.92
C ASN A 72 7.74 -35.31 -19.51
N ARG A 73 7.50 -34.19 -18.81
CA ARG A 73 6.64 -33.10 -19.28
C ARG A 73 7.27 -32.27 -20.39
N ILE A 74 8.58 -32.39 -20.64
CA ILE A 74 9.23 -31.64 -21.72
C ILE A 74 8.81 -32.19 -23.08
N LYS A 75 8.16 -31.35 -23.87
CA LYS A 75 7.70 -31.65 -25.23
C LYS A 75 7.76 -30.37 -26.04
N GLY A 76 8.10 -30.50 -27.32
CA GLY A 76 8.18 -29.38 -28.24
C GLY A 76 9.35 -29.52 -29.20
N ASN A 77 9.30 -28.69 -30.24
CA ASN A 77 10.34 -28.62 -31.26
C ASN A 77 11.05 -27.28 -31.15
N VAL A 78 12.34 -27.29 -31.46
CA VAL A 78 13.22 -26.12 -31.40
C VAL A 78 13.76 -25.82 -32.79
N THR A 79 13.82 -24.53 -33.12
CA THR A 79 14.50 -24.02 -34.30
C THR A 79 15.51 -22.98 -33.85
N ILE A 80 16.79 -23.20 -34.15
CA ILE A 80 17.91 -22.35 -33.75
C ILE A 80 18.72 -22.09 -35.00
N ILE A 81 18.87 -20.82 -35.36
CA ILE A 81 19.65 -20.40 -36.53
C ILE A 81 20.82 -19.58 -36.00
N SER A 82 22.04 -20.11 -36.07
CA SER A 82 23.26 -19.40 -35.70
C SER A 82 24.13 -19.13 -36.93
N PRO A 83 24.23 -17.87 -37.41
CA PRO A 83 25.06 -17.54 -38.57
C PRO A 83 26.57 -17.55 -38.29
N GLN A 84 26.98 -17.59 -37.02
CA GLN A 84 28.37 -17.57 -36.59
C GLN A 84 28.68 -18.71 -35.60
N LYS A 85 29.96 -19.10 -35.53
CA LYS A 85 30.42 -20.09 -34.55
C LYS A 85 30.49 -19.44 -33.16
N ILE A 86 29.91 -20.11 -32.17
CA ILE A 86 29.82 -19.62 -30.79
C ILE A 86 30.65 -20.49 -29.84
N SER A 87 31.10 -19.92 -28.72
CA SER A 87 31.84 -20.69 -27.69
C SER A 87 30.92 -21.71 -27.01
N ILE A 88 31.48 -22.79 -26.43
CA ILE A 88 30.70 -23.76 -25.64
C ILE A 88 29.92 -23.07 -24.50
N SER A 89 30.51 -22.05 -23.86
CA SER A 89 29.83 -21.28 -22.82
C SER A 89 28.64 -20.49 -23.33
N ASP A 90 28.71 -19.93 -24.53
CA ASP A 90 27.60 -19.17 -25.11
C ASP A 90 26.54 -20.10 -25.70
N ALA A 91 26.94 -21.23 -26.28
CA ALA A 91 26.04 -22.32 -26.65
C ALA A 91 25.19 -22.80 -25.46
N TYR A 92 25.79 -22.88 -24.27
CA TYR A 92 25.07 -23.22 -23.05
C TYR A 92 24.04 -22.15 -22.63
N LYS A 93 24.32 -20.86 -22.82
CA LYS A 93 23.35 -19.78 -22.56
C LYS A 93 22.19 -19.78 -23.56
N VAL A 94 22.47 -20.08 -24.83
CA VAL A 94 21.43 -20.27 -25.86
C VAL A 94 20.54 -21.45 -25.47
N PHE A 95 21.14 -22.54 -24.99
CA PHE A 95 20.40 -23.69 -24.48
C PHE A 95 19.47 -23.33 -23.31
N GLU A 96 19.93 -22.57 -22.32
CA GLU A 96 19.08 -22.09 -21.21
C GLU A 96 17.93 -21.20 -21.72
N SER A 97 18.21 -20.30 -22.66
CA SER A 97 17.18 -19.45 -23.28
C SER A 97 16.09 -20.26 -23.99
N VAL A 98 16.46 -21.34 -24.69
CA VAL A 98 15.51 -22.23 -25.37
C VAL A 98 14.65 -22.97 -24.35
N LEU A 99 15.23 -23.47 -23.26
CA LEU A 99 14.46 -24.10 -22.19
C LEU A 99 13.48 -23.13 -21.53
N ASP A 100 13.91 -21.88 -21.31
CA ASP A 100 13.08 -20.83 -20.71
C ASP A 100 11.85 -20.51 -21.57
N ILE A 101 11.99 -20.46 -22.89
CA ILE A 101 10.87 -20.27 -23.83
C ILE A 101 9.85 -21.39 -23.70
N HIS A 102 10.31 -22.62 -23.48
CA HIS A 102 9.44 -23.77 -23.25
C HIS A 102 8.95 -23.89 -21.79
N GLY A 103 9.30 -22.95 -20.91
CA GLY A 103 8.86 -22.90 -19.51
C GLY A 103 9.62 -23.86 -18.58
N PHE A 104 10.80 -24.31 -18.98
CA PHE A 104 11.67 -25.19 -18.20
C PHE A 104 12.93 -24.44 -17.76
N SER A 105 13.54 -24.89 -16.67
CA SER A 105 14.78 -24.32 -16.16
C SER A 105 15.71 -25.43 -15.68
N THR A 106 17.01 -25.15 -15.69
CA THR A 106 18.03 -26.09 -15.22
C THR A 106 18.32 -25.87 -13.74
N VAL A 107 18.42 -26.96 -12.98
CA VAL A 107 18.75 -26.94 -11.55
C VAL A 107 19.90 -27.90 -11.30
N GLN A 108 20.99 -27.38 -10.75
CA GLN A 108 22.15 -28.20 -10.40
C GLN A 108 21.82 -29.04 -9.16
N SER A 109 21.91 -30.37 -9.28
CA SER A 109 21.68 -31.31 -8.17
C SER A 109 22.85 -32.29 -8.10
N GLY A 110 23.86 -31.95 -7.31
CA GLY A 110 25.09 -32.73 -7.22
C GLY A 110 25.87 -32.76 -8.55
N LYS A 111 26.17 -33.97 -9.06
CA LYS A 111 26.91 -34.19 -10.32
C LYS A 111 26.01 -34.17 -11.57
N VAL A 112 24.70 -34.01 -11.41
CA VAL A 112 23.72 -34.02 -12.49
C VAL A 112 22.93 -32.71 -12.53
N ILE A 113 22.42 -32.36 -13.70
CA ILE A 113 21.60 -31.16 -13.92
C ILE A 113 20.19 -31.62 -14.23
N LYS A 114 19.23 -31.21 -13.40
CA LYS A 114 17.81 -31.53 -13.59
C LYS A 114 17.17 -30.44 -14.44
N ILE A 115 16.36 -30.83 -15.43
CA ILE A 115 15.53 -29.93 -16.23
C ILE A 115 14.10 -30.08 -15.74
N ILE A 116 13.60 -29.06 -15.06
CA ILE A 116 12.29 -29.06 -14.40
C ILE A 116 11.51 -27.81 -14.80
N PRO A 117 10.17 -27.79 -14.65
CA PRO A 117 9.40 -26.58 -14.94
C PRO A 117 9.88 -25.39 -14.10
N ALA A 118 9.94 -24.20 -14.71
CA ALA A 118 10.38 -22.95 -14.10
C ALA A 118 9.75 -22.63 -12.73
N PRO A 119 8.44 -22.88 -12.44
CA PRO A 119 7.90 -22.66 -11.09
C PRO A 119 8.56 -23.53 -10.02
N ASN A 120 8.98 -24.76 -10.36
CA ASN A 120 9.59 -25.70 -9.42
C ASN A 120 11.11 -25.46 -9.25
N ALA A 121 11.74 -24.76 -10.20
CA ALA A 121 13.17 -24.42 -10.13
C ALA A 121 13.49 -23.37 -9.04
N LYS A 122 12.50 -22.60 -8.59
CA LYS A 122 12.66 -21.58 -7.55
C LYS A 122 12.70 -22.17 -6.13
N SER A 123 12.12 -23.35 -5.91
CA SER A 123 12.12 -24.02 -4.59
C SER A 123 13.37 -24.90 -4.37
N ASP A 124 13.94 -25.49 -5.43
CA ASP A 124 15.06 -26.43 -5.29
C ASP A 124 16.45 -25.78 -5.33
N ASN A 125 16.57 -24.51 -5.77
CA ASN A 125 17.84 -23.77 -5.81
C ASN A 125 18.29 -23.16 -4.48
N ILE A 126 17.69 -23.57 -3.36
CA ILE A 126 18.09 -23.15 -2.00
C ILE A 126 19.29 -23.98 -1.55
N ASN A 127 20.41 -23.91 -2.29
CA ASN A 127 21.68 -24.49 -1.87
C ASN A 127 22.61 -23.37 -1.41
N THR A 128 22.86 -23.35 -0.10
CA THR A 128 23.86 -22.56 0.62
C THR A 128 25.22 -22.70 -0.06
N LYS A 129 25.61 -21.73 -0.88
CA LYS A 129 27.00 -21.57 -1.32
C LYS A 129 27.74 -20.70 -0.29
N LEU A 130 28.63 -21.37 0.44
CA LEU A 130 29.66 -20.78 1.27
C LEU A 130 30.50 -19.80 0.43
N ALA A 131 30.71 -18.62 0.97
CA ALA A 131 31.30 -17.47 0.30
C ALA A 131 32.70 -17.75 -0.26
N THR A 132 32.87 -17.59 -1.57
CA THR A 132 34.12 -17.07 -2.14
C THR A 132 33.87 -16.65 -3.60
N GLY A 133 34.13 -15.38 -3.88
CA GLY A 133 34.04 -14.81 -5.23
C GLY A 133 33.02 -13.69 -5.31
N THR A 134 33.53 -12.49 -5.51
CA THR A 134 32.85 -11.23 -5.87
C THR A 134 31.87 -11.42 -7.04
N GLU A 135 30.65 -11.83 -6.72
CA GLU A 135 29.46 -11.57 -7.51
C GLU A 135 28.62 -10.56 -6.74
N LEU A 136 28.14 -9.53 -7.45
CA LEU A 136 27.14 -8.57 -6.97
C LEU A 136 26.11 -9.31 -6.10
N PRO A 137 25.73 -8.81 -4.91
CA PRO A 137 24.87 -9.56 -4.01
C PRO A 137 23.57 -9.88 -4.75
N ARG A 138 23.41 -11.17 -5.15
CA ARG A 138 22.14 -11.68 -5.65
C ARG A 138 21.13 -11.39 -4.56
N ASP A 139 20.19 -10.52 -4.87
CA ASP A 139 19.21 -10.04 -3.92
C ASP A 139 18.33 -11.21 -3.49
N GLN A 140 18.63 -11.76 -2.31
CA GLN A 140 18.02 -13.01 -1.83
C GLN A 140 16.55 -12.77 -1.52
N ILE A 141 15.70 -13.72 -1.88
CA ILE A 141 14.29 -13.71 -1.45
C ILE A 141 14.26 -14.19 -0.01
N VAL A 142 13.73 -13.34 0.88
CA VAL A 142 13.57 -13.65 2.29
C VAL A 142 12.15 -13.34 2.72
N THR A 143 11.68 -14.02 3.76
CA THR A 143 10.38 -13.74 4.38
C THR A 143 10.61 -12.98 5.69
N ARG A 144 9.93 -11.84 5.85
CA ARG A 144 10.01 -11.01 7.04
C ARG A 144 8.62 -10.79 7.62
N ILE A 145 8.50 -10.95 8.93
CA ILE A 145 7.31 -10.60 9.70
C ILE A 145 7.51 -9.17 10.23
N VAL A 146 6.53 -8.31 10.00
CA VAL A 146 6.54 -6.90 10.38
C VAL A 146 5.31 -6.64 11.26
N PRO A 147 5.48 -6.44 12.57
CA PRO A 147 4.38 -6.00 13.43
C PRO A 147 4.03 -4.54 13.14
N LEU A 148 2.75 -4.18 13.27
CA LEU A 148 2.25 -2.82 13.08
C LEU A 148 1.60 -2.31 14.37
N GLU A 149 1.88 -1.06 14.73
CA GLU A 149 1.42 -0.47 15.99
C GLU A 149 0.12 0.33 15.82
N TYR A 150 0.01 1.14 14.76
CA TYR A 150 -1.09 2.09 14.60
C TYR A 150 -1.94 1.79 13.37
N ALA A 151 -1.31 1.39 12.27
CA ALA A 151 -1.98 1.12 11.00
C ALA A 151 -2.54 -0.31 10.93
N SER A 152 -3.67 -0.47 10.24
CA SER A 152 -4.27 -1.78 9.98
C SER A 152 -3.47 -2.54 8.92
N ALA A 153 -3.10 -3.80 9.22
CA ALA A 153 -2.38 -4.66 8.29
C ALA A 153 -3.09 -4.83 6.92
N ASN A 154 -4.42 -4.86 6.90
CA ASN A 154 -5.19 -4.98 5.66
C ASN A 154 -5.14 -3.71 4.81
N GLU A 155 -5.19 -2.54 5.45
CA GLU A 155 -5.10 -1.26 4.75
C GLU A 155 -3.71 -1.06 4.16
N LEU A 156 -2.66 -1.34 4.94
CA LEU A 156 -1.29 -1.28 4.45
C LEU A 156 -1.03 -2.31 3.34
N LYS A 157 -1.56 -3.53 3.43
CA LYS A 157 -1.47 -4.49 2.34
C LYS A 157 -2.04 -3.94 1.04
N ALA A 158 -3.23 -3.33 1.07
CA ALA A 158 -3.86 -2.74 -0.12
C ALA A 158 -3.00 -1.61 -0.72
N LEU A 159 -2.43 -0.76 0.13
CA LEU A 159 -1.56 0.36 -0.30
C LEU A 159 -0.19 -0.11 -0.83
N LEU A 160 0.37 -1.17 -0.24
CA LEU A 160 1.70 -1.67 -0.60
C LEU A 160 1.66 -2.62 -1.79
N THR A 161 0.53 -3.30 -2.06
CA THR A 161 0.35 -4.23 -3.19
C THR A 161 0.90 -3.70 -4.53
N PRO A 162 0.60 -2.46 -4.98
CA PRO A 162 1.12 -1.93 -6.24
C PRO A 162 2.63 -1.61 -6.24
N LEU A 163 3.27 -1.50 -5.07
CA LEU A 163 4.67 -1.10 -4.93
C LEU A 163 5.65 -2.29 -4.89
N ILE A 164 5.14 -3.51 -4.98
CA ILE A 164 5.91 -4.73 -4.82
C ILE A 164 6.22 -5.35 -6.20
N PRO A 165 7.46 -5.82 -6.44
CA PRO A 165 7.81 -6.48 -7.70
C PRO A 165 7.07 -7.82 -7.90
N LYS A 166 6.86 -8.17 -9.17
CA LYS A 166 6.22 -9.44 -9.59
C LYS A 166 6.97 -10.64 -8.99
N GLY A 167 6.25 -11.52 -8.28
CA GLY A 167 6.82 -12.70 -7.63
C GLY A 167 7.07 -12.57 -6.13
N SER A 168 6.69 -11.45 -5.52
CA SER A 168 6.66 -11.29 -4.06
C SER A 168 5.26 -11.49 -3.50
N ILE A 169 5.15 -11.89 -2.24
CA ILE A 169 3.88 -12.20 -1.57
C ILE A 169 3.76 -11.33 -0.32
N ILE A 170 2.59 -10.72 -0.12
CA ILE A 170 2.23 -10.04 1.13
C ILE A 170 0.95 -10.64 1.69
N ILE A 171 1.06 -11.10 2.94
CA ILE A 171 -0.04 -11.64 3.73
C ILE A 171 -0.22 -10.73 4.94
N SER A 172 -1.46 -10.34 5.21
CA SER A 172 -1.84 -9.62 6.42
C SER A 172 -2.51 -10.59 7.38
N TYR A 173 -2.09 -10.57 8.63
CA TYR A 173 -2.72 -11.32 9.71
C TYR A 173 -3.42 -10.34 10.64
N ARG A 174 -4.76 -10.41 10.64
CA ARG A 174 -5.61 -9.40 11.28
C ARG A 174 -5.56 -9.47 12.80
N ASP A 175 -5.53 -10.67 13.37
CA ASP A 175 -5.72 -10.84 14.82
C ASP A 175 -4.53 -10.34 15.64
N THR A 176 -3.31 -10.47 15.11
CA THR A 176 -2.09 -9.89 15.71
C THR A 176 -1.60 -8.62 15.02
N ASN A 177 -2.36 -8.09 14.05
CA ASN A 177 -2.02 -6.92 13.25
C ASN A 177 -0.58 -6.95 12.67
N MET A 178 -0.22 -8.06 12.00
CA MET A 178 1.11 -8.26 11.42
C MET A 178 1.07 -8.37 9.88
N LEU A 179 2.15 -7.95 9.23
CA LEU A 179 2.41 -8.17 7.80
C LEU A 179 3.53 -9.19 7.61
N ILE A 180 3.25 -10.24 6.86
CA ILE A 180 4.24 -11.24 6.42
C ILE A 180 4.57 -10.92 4.97
N VAL A 181 5.81 -10.53 4.72
CA VAL A 181 6.31 -10.09 3.42
C VAL A 181 7.39 -11.04 2.94
N THR A 182 7.16 -11.69 1.82
CA THR A 182 8.16 -12.51 1.12
C THR A 182 8.56 -11.78 -0.15
N ALA A 183 9.78 -11.22 -0.17
CA ALA A 183 10.30 -10.47 -1.29
C ALA A 183 11.83 -10.47 -1.27
N THR A 184 12.45 -9.82 -2.25
CA THR A 184 13.91 -9.64 -2.25
C THR A 184 14.37 -8.73 -1.10
N LEU A 185 15.58 -8.92 -0.58
CA LEU A 185 16.10 -8.18 0.56
C LEU A 185 16.11 -6.65 0.33
N SER A 186 16.45 -6.19 -0.88
CA SER A 186 16.40 -4.76 -1.22
C SER A 186 14.96 -4.22 -1.19
N SER A 187 14.01 -5.01 -1.69
CA SER A 187 12.58 -4.67 -1.67
C SER A 187 12.04 -4.61 -0.24
N ILE A 188 12.43 -5.54 0.63
CA ILE A 188 12.05 -5.54 2.04
C ILE A 188 12.61 -4.32 2.77
N LYS A 189 13.88 -3.97 2.55
CA LYS A 189 14.46 -2.75 3.13
C LYS A 189 13.72 -1.49 2.69
N ARG A 190 13.31 -1.42 1.42
CA ARG A 190 12.50 -0.31 0.90
C ARG A 190 11.11 -0.28 1.54
N LEU A 191 10.44 -1.43 1.60
CA LEU A 191 9.12 -1.57 2.19
C LEU A 191 9.13 -1.22 3.69
N LEU A 192 10.14 -1.62 4.44
CA LEU A 192 10.28 -1.27 5.87
C LEU A 192 10.38 0.24 6.08
N LYS A 193 11.13 0.97 5.24
CA LYS A 193 11.20 2.44 5.31
C LYS A 193 9.83 3.07 5.07
N ILE A 194 9.10 2.59 4.07
CA ILE A 194 7.75 3.06 3.75
C ILE A 194 6.79 2.75 4.90
N ILE A 195 6.79 1.50 5.41
CA ILE A 195 5.95 1.07 6.52
C ILE A 195 6.21 1.94 7.75
N ASN A 196 7.46 2.15 8.14
CA ASN A 196 7.78 2.99 9.31
C ASN A 196 7.38 4.47 9.14
N THR A 197 7.26 4.95 7.91
CA THR A 197 6.83 6.33 7.62
C THR A 197 5.30 6.45 7.68
N ILE A 198 4.58 5.38 7.33
CA ILE A 198 3.11 5.34 7.29
C ILE A 198 2.52 4.86 8.61
N ASP A 199 3.19 3.95 9.34
CA ASP A 199 2.78 3.45 10.65
C ASP A 199 3.09 4.46 11.77
N ILE A 200 2.53 5.66 11.60
CA ILE A 200 2.57 6.74 12.58
C ILE A 200 1.16 6.95 13.16
N GLN A 201 1.11 7.46 14.39
CA GLN A 201 -0.13 7.68 15.16
C GLN A 201 -1.23 8.50 14.43
N SER A 202 -0.92 9.19 13.32
CA SER A 202 -1.86 10.00 12.55
C SER A 202 -2.87 9.21 11.71
N ILE A 203 -2.59 7.96 11.36
CA ILE A 203 -3.46 7.16 10.47
C ILE A 203 -4.41 6.24 11.25
N GLY A 204 -4.20 6.09 12.56
CA GLY A 204 -5.08 5.34 13.46
C GLY A 204 -6.35 6.10 13.84
N LYS A 205 -7.44 5.36 14.09
CA LYS A 205 -8.64 5.89 14.73
C LYS A 205 -8.40 5.98 16.23
N LYS A 206 -8.53 7.18 16.79
CA LYS A 206 -8.42 7.42 18.24
C LYS A 206 -9.80 7.70 18.81
N ILE A 207 -10.00 7.29 20.07
CA ILE A 207 -11.15 7.69 20.88
C ILE A 207 -10.82 9.04 21.51
N SER A 208 -11.64 10.04 21.23
CA SER A 208 -11.57 11.38 21.81
C SER A 208 -12.89 11.70 22.51
N VAL A 209 -12.83 12.36 23.66
CA VAL A 209 -14.01 12.80 24.41
C VAL A 209 -14.10 14.31 24.31
N ILE A 210 -15.24 14.82 23.84
CA ILE A 210 -15.50 16.25 23.65
C ILE A 210 -16.65 16.66 24.57
N PRO A 211 -16.40 17.46 25.62
CA PRO A 211 -17.45 17.97 26.49
C PRO A 211 -18.26 19.06 25.78
N ILE A 212 -19.58 19.07 25.97
CA ILE A 212 -20.51 20.06 25.40
C ILE A 212 -21.01 20.99 26.52
N GLN A 213 -21.01 22.31 26.28
CA GLN A 213 -21.28 23.31 27.31
C GLN A 213 -22.73 23.81 27.31
N TYR A 214 -23.31 24.09 26.14
CA TYR A 214 -24.60 24.78 26.02
C TYR A 214 -25.67 23.92 25.37
N ALA A 215 -25.28 23.13 24.37
CA ALA A 215 -26.18 22.23 23.67
C ALA A 215 -26.31 20.86 24.35
N ASP A 216 -27.37 20.14 24.00
CA ASP A 216 -27.61 18.76 24.41
C ASP A 216 -26.79 17.81 23.51
N ALA A 217 -25.89 17.02 24.11
CA ALA A 217 -25.03 16.06 23.42
C ALA A 217 -25.81 15.06 22.56
N LYS A 218 -27.02 14.66 22.97
CA LYS A 218 -27.88 13.73 22.21
C LYS A 218 -28.36 14.36 20.91
N LYS A 219 -28.85 15.61 20.98
CA LYS A 219 -29.34 16.35 19.80
C LYS A 219 -28.21 16.66 18.82
N LEU A 220 -27.04 17.05 19.34
CA LEU A 220 -25.85 17.26 18.52
C LEU A 220 -25.38 15.98 17.84
N THR A 221 -25.32 14.87 18.56
CA THR A 221 -24.88 13.57 18.00
C THR A 221 -25.78 13.11 16.85
N LEU A 222 -27.10 13.28 16.99
CA LEU A 222 -28.06 12.98 15.91
C LEU A 222 -27.86 13.89 14.68
N SER A 223 -27.52 15.15 14.89
CA SER A 223 -27.29 16.11 13.80
C SER A 223 -25.96 15.84 13.10
N LEU A 224 -24.89 15.63 13.87
CA LEU A 224 -23.55 15.30 13.38
C LEU A 224 -23.54 13.97 12.63
N SER A 225 -24.17 12.92 13.17
CA SER A 225 -24.25 11.62 12.49
C SER A 225 -24.97 11.73 11.14
N LYS A 226 -26.03 12.54 11.03
CA LYS A 226 -26.70 12.81 9.75
C LYS A 226 -25.81 13.55 8.76
N ILE A 227 -25.11 14.60 9.19
CA ILE A 227 -24.20 15.40 8.33
C ILE A 227 -23.07 14.53 7.78
N PHE A 228 -22.43 13.74 8.65
CA PHE A 228 -21.32 12.88 8.25
C PHE A 228 -21.80 11.64 7.46
N ALA A 229 -22.99 11.10 7.75
CA ALA A 229 -23.58 10.00 6.97
C ALA A 229 -23.97 10.43 5.55
N ALA A 230 -24.48 11.66 5.37
CA ALA A 230 -24.78 12.23 4.06
C ALA A 230 -23.50 12.32 3.20
N ARG A 231 -22.40 12.81 3.79
CA ARG A 231 -21.10 12.92 3.12
C ARG A 231 -20.52 11.58 2.63
N ILE A 232 -20.80 10.49 3.35
CA ILE A 232 -20.36 9.13 2.96
C ILE A 232 -21.13 8.65 1.71
N LYS A 233 -22.40 9.04 1.53
CA LYS A 233 -23.18 8.67 0.34
C LYS A 233 -22.68 9.37 -0.92
N ASP A 234 -22.31 10.64 -0.84
CA ASP A 234 -21.81 11.40 -2.00
C ASP A 234 -20.40 10.95 -2.46
N LYS A 235 -19.58 10.43 -1.53
CA LYS A 235 -18.21 9.95 -1.80
C LYS A 235 -18.08 8.46 -2.12
N LYS A 236 -19.19 7.74 -2.33
CA LYS A 236 -19.18 6.28 -2.59
C LYS A 236 -18.36 5.84 -3.82
N ASN A 237 -17.94 6.79 -4.67
CA ASN A 237 -17.06 6.57 -5.83
C ASN A 237 -15.55 6.57 -5.52
N ILE A 238 -15.13 6.89 -4.29
CA ILE A 238 -13.71 6.83 -3.88
C ILE A 238 -13.65 5.94 -2.63
N GLY A 239 -12.96 4.81 -2.72
CA GLY A 239 -12.90 3.71 -1.75
C GLY A 239 -12.29 4.02 -0.37
N ASP A 240 -12.43 5.25 0.15
CA ASP A 240 -11.93 5.67 1.45
C ASP A 240 -12.85 5.15 2.58
N LYS A 241 -12.70 3.87 2.92
CA LYS A 241 -13.28 3.27 4.15
C LYS A 241 -12.75 3.92 5.44
N ASN A 242 -11.75 4.80 5.35
CA ASN A 242 -11.19 5.55 6.47
C ASN A 242 -12.00 6.78 6.90
N LEU A 243 -13.10 7.11 6.21
CA LEU A 243 -13.98 8.24 6.56
C LEU A 243 -15.11 7.88 7.54
N ILE A 244 -15.17 6.64 8.04
CA ILE A 244 -16.22 6.23 8.98
C ILE A 244 -15.91 6.83 10.36
N VAL A 245 -16.49 7.99 10.61
CA VAL A 245 -16.55 8.65 11.91
C VAL A 245 -17.71 8.06 12.69
N LYS A 246 -17.45 7.54 13.90
CA LYS A 246 -18.50 7.05 14.80
C LYS A 246 -18.63 8.02 15.97
N PHE A 247 -19.88 8.42 16.23
CA PHE A 247 -20.25 9.27 17.35
C PHE A 247 -21.02 8.41 18.36
N VAL A 248 -20.74 8.60 19.64
CA VAL A 248 -21.48 8.01 20.76
C VAL A 248 -21.64 9.09 21.81
N GLU A 249 -22.86 9.36 22.25
CA GLU A 249 -23.16 10.30 23.31
C GLU A 249 -23.04 9.66 24.70
N ASP A 250 -22.53 10.41 25.67
CA ASP A 250 -22.69 10.14 27.10
C ASP A 250 -23.57 11.25 27.71
N GLU A 251 -24.84 10.91 27.96
CA GLU A 251 -25.83 11.83 28.53
C GLU A 251 -25.45 12.26 29.95
N ARG A 252 -24.76 11.41 30.73
CA ARG A 252 -24.44 11.69 32.13
C ARG A 252 -23.40 12.80 32.25
N THR A 253 -22.43 12.87 31.34
CA THR A 253 -21.39 13.91 31.33
C THR A 253 -21.62 14.98 30.26
N ASN A 254 -22.78 14.95 29.59
CA ASN A 254 -23.09 15.78 28.42
C ASN A 254 -21.89 15.88 27.44
N SER A 255 -21.33 14.72 27.09
CA SER A 255 -20.11 14.64 26.29
C SER A 255 -20.32 13.76 25.05
N ILE A 256 -19.59 14.04 23.99
CA ILE A 256 -19.59 13.25 22.76
C ILE A 256 -18.28 12.48 22.67
N ILE A 257 -18.38 11.15 22.64
CA ILE A 257 -17.28 10.24 22.39
C ILE A 257 -17.17 10.05 20.87
N LEU A 258 -15.98 10.35 20.35
CA LEU A 258 -15.68 10.35 18.93
C LEU A 258 -14.62 9.29 18.63
N LEU A 259 -14.93 8.37 17.72
CA LEU A 259 -13.93 7.46 17.14
C LEU A 259 -13.63 7.90 15.71
N ALA A 260 -12.48 8.55 15.53
CA ALA A 260 -12.07 9.13 14.24
C ALA A 260 -10.53 9.26 14.13
N SER A 261 -10.05 9.56 12.93
CA SER A 261 -8.64 9.96 12.73
C SER A 261 -8.41 11.36 13.29
N LYS A 262 -7.15 11.70 13.61
CA LYS A 262 -6.78 13.03 14.15
C LYS A 262 -7.25 14.21 13.28
N VAL A 263 -7.28 14.01 11.96
CA VAL A 263 -7.74 15.03 11.00
C VAL A 263 -9.24 15.26 11.11
N GLU A 264 -10.03 14.18 11.19
CA GLU A 264 -11.49 14.28 11.33
C GLU A 264 -11.89 14.79 12.72
N THR A 265 -11.18 14.40 13.78
CA THR A 265 -11.40 14.92 15.14
C THR A 265 -11.36 16.44 15.17
N LYS A 266 -10.34 17.05 14.57
CA LYS A 266 -10.22 18.52 14.51
C LYS A 266 -11.39 19.17 13.78
N ARG A 267 -11.83 18.60 12.65
CA ARG A 267 -12.98 19.10 11.88
C ARG A 267 -14.28 19.03 12.68
N VAL A 268 -14.47 17.93 13.41
CA VAL A 268 -15.63 17.75 14.30
C VAL A 268 -15.58 18.75 15.45
N GLU A 269 -14.42 18.96 16.07
CA GLU A 269 -14.23 19.95 17.14
C GLU A 269 -14.55 21.38 16.67
N GLU A 270 -14.09 21.77 15.48
CA GLU A 270 -14.40 23.07 14.87
C GLU A 270 -15.91 23.23 14.62
N LEU A 271 -16.57 22.18 14.10
CA LEU A 271 -18.00 22.20 13.87
C LEU A 271 -18.79 22.27 15.20
N ILE A 272 -18.38 21.51 16.21
CA ILE A 272 -19.00 21.54 17.54
C ILE A 272 -18.87 22.94 18.14
N LYS A 273 -17.72 23.62 18.02
CA LYS A 273 -17.56 25.01 18.50
C LYS A 273 -18.52 25.99 17.85
N ILE A 274 -18.90 25.77 16.59
CA ILE A 274 -19.84 26.64 15.87
C ILE A 274 -21.28 26.37 16.33
N LEU A 275 -21.61 25.11 16.61
CA LEU A 275 -22.95 24.67 16.98
C LEU A 275 -23.25 24.81 18.49
N ASP A 276 -22.25 24.62 19.33
CA ASP A 276 -22.34 24.74 20.80
C ASP A 276 -22.20 26.21 21.21
N LYS A 277 -23.21 27.01 20.84
CA LYS A 277 -23.32 28.41 21.24
C LYS A 277 -24.42 28.59 22.27
N GLN A 278 -24.21 29.53 23.19
CA GLN A 278 -25.27 30.02 24.05
C GLN A 278 -26.39 30.57 23.18
N ILE A 279 -27.55 29.92 23.24
CA ILE A 279 -28.78 30.52 22.77
C ILE A 279 -29.02 31.71 23.71
N PRO A 280 -29.09 32.96 23.22
CA PRO A 280 -29.45 34.08 24.07
C PRO A 280 -30.79 33.74 24.73
N LYS A 281 -30.82 33.76 26.07
CA LYS A 281 -31.99 33.38 26.91
C LYS A 281 -33.18 34.35 26.76
N GLY A 282 -33.49 34.81 25.56
CA GLY A 282 -34.48 35.85 25.30
C GLY A 282 -35.05 35.81 23.88
N GLY A 283 -35.16 34.61 23.28
CA GLY A 283 -36.05 34.38 22.14
C GLY A 283 -37.51 34.51 22.58
N GLU A 284 -37.86 33.84 23.69
CA GLU A 284 -39.14 33.94 24.39
C GLU A 284 -39.04 35.02 25.48
N ARG A 285 -39.34 36.27 25.14
CA ARG A 285 -39.27 37.38 26.11
C ARG A 285 -40.59 37.51 26.83
N ILE A 286 -40.75 36.90 27.99
CA ILE A 286 -41.92 37.14 28.85
C ILE A 286 -42.11 38.65 29.02
N ARG A 287 -43.24 39.18 28.50
CA ARG A 287 -43.66 40.56 28.72
C ARG A 287 -44.95 40.55 29.51
N VAL A 288 -45.01 41.44 30.50
CA VAL A 288 -46.20 41.67 31.31
C VAL A 288 -46.84 42.96 30.81
N TYR A 289 -48.09 42.88 30.38
CA TYR A 289 -48.90 44.02 29.95
C TYR A 289 -49.97 44.29 31.00
N TYR A 290 -49.93 45.47 31.63
CA TYR A 290 -50.98 45.91 32.53
C TYR A 290 -52.14 46.49 31.71
N LEU A 291 -53.36 46.06 32.00
CA LEU A 291 -54.54 46.49 31.26
C LEU A 291 -55.26 47.62 32.00
N GLU A 292 -55.55 48.71 31.29
CA GLU A 292 -56.21 49.89 31.86
C GLU A 292 -57.74 49.84 31.72
N HIS A 293 -58.26 49.35 30.59
CA HIS A 293 -59.69 49.45 30.25
C HIS A 293 -60.43 48.10 30.22
N ALA A 294 -59.70 47.00 30.05
CA ALA A 294 -60.28 45.67 29.88
C ALA A 294 -59.84 44.70 30.99
N THR A 295 -60.67 43.69 31.26
CA THR A 295 -60.36 42.64 32.24
C THR A 295 -59.46 41.57 31.63
N ALA A 296 -58.34 41.27 32.28
CA ALA A 296 -57.34 40.29 31.81
C ALA A 296 -57.94 38.92 31.45
N GLU A 297 -58.92 38.43 32.23
CA GLU A 297 -59.56 37.13 31.99
C GLU A 297 -60.38 37.07 30.69
N LYS A 298 -60.98 38.19 30.29
CA LYS A 298 -61.76 38.26 29.04
C LYS A 298 -60.83 38.37 27.84
N LEU A 299 -59.80 39.22 27.93
CA LEU A 299 -58.83 39.39 26.85
C LEU A 299 -57.96 38.15 26.63
N ALA A 300 -57.54 37.46 27.69
CA ALA A 300 -56.78 36.22 27.54
C ALA A 300 -57.57 35.15 26.75
N LYS A 301 -58.89 35.03 26.97
CA LYS A 301 -59.73 34.11 26.19
C LYS A 301 -59.82 34.51 24.72
N VAL A 302 -60.05 35.80 24.44
CA VAL A 302 -60.12 36.32 23.07
C VAL A 302 -58.79 36.15 22.33
N LEU A 303 -57.67 36.41 23.00
CA LEU A 303 -56.33 36.28 22.40
C LEU A 303 -55.90 34.81 22.26
N GLN A 304 -56.39 33.90 23.11
CA GLN A 304 -56.19 32.45 22.96
C GLN A 304 -57.00 31.86 21.79
N ASP A 305 -58.14 32.48 21.46
CA ASP A 305 -58.98 32.08 20.32
C ASP A 305 -58.43 32.59 18.96
N ILE A 306 -57.37 33.41 18.96
CA ILE A 306 -56.68 33.79 17.72
C ILE A 306 -56.03 32.54 17.13
N PRO A 307 -56.38 32.15 15.88
CA PRO A 307 -55.96 30.87 15.32
C PRO A 307 -54.44 30.81 15.11
N VAL A 308 -53.77 30.03 15.97
CA VAL A 308 -52.37 29.62 15.82
C VAL A 308 -52.31 28.44 14.85
N LYS A 309 -51.59 28.59 13.73
CA LYS A 309 -51.48 27.52 12.71
C LYS A 309 -50.69 26.33 13.27
N LYS A 310 -51.35 25.19 13.46
CA LYS A 310 -50.66 23.88 13.57
C LYS A 310 -50.12 23.54 12.19
N ASP A 311 -48.84 23.21 12.09
CA ASP A 311 -48.27 22.64 10.87
C ASP A 311 -48.99 21.33 10.51
N LYS A 312 -49.97 21.45 9.63
CA LYS A 312 -50.29 20.40 8.68
C LYS A 312 -49.88 20.89 7.31
N THR A 313 -48.88 20.20 6.77
CA THR A 313 -48.60 20.12 5.34
C THR A 313 -49.90 19.80 4.60
N GLU A 314 -50.33 20.68 3.71
CA GLU A 314 -50.71 20.37 2.33
C GLU A 314 -51.18 21.64 1.59
N THR A 315 -50.53 21.87 0.44
CA THR A 315 -50.98 22.59 -0.76
C THR A 315 -51.74 23.92 -0.65
N GLY A 316 -51.12 24.96 -1.24
CA GLY A 316 -51.84 26.03 -1.93
C GLY A 316 -51.95 27.37 -1.19
N GLN A 317 -51.33 28.39 -1.79
CA GLN A 317 -51.48 29.83 -1.54
C GLN A 317 -50.93 30.39 -0.22
N GLN A 318 -49.82 31.11 -0.37
CA GLN A 318 -49.18 31.93 0.65
C GLN A 318 -50.14 33.04 1.12
N LYS A 319 -50.75 32.85 2.29
CA LYS A 319 -51.00 33.96 3.21
C LYS A 319 -49.85 33.97 4.21
N ILE A 320 -49.16 35.11 4.28
CA ILE A 320 -48.07 35.35 5.25
C ILE A 320 -48.66 35.08 6.65
N PRO A 321 -48.13 34.10 7.41
CA PRO A 321 -48.58 33.82 8.78
C PRO A 321 -48.30 35.04 9.67
N LEU A 322 -49.25 35.43 10.51
CA LEU A 322 -49.12 36.61 11.38
C LEU A 322 -48.48 36.28 12.75
N LEU A 323 -48.46 35.01 13.18
CA LEU A 323 -48.03 34.60 14.53
C LEU A 323 -47.39 33.20 14.56
N SER A 324 -46.40 32.99 15.44
CA SER A 324 -45.65 31.73 15.61
C SER A 324 -46.35 30.71 16.53
N GLN A 325 -45.94 29.44 16.49
CA GLN A 325 -46.62 28.31 17.17
C GLN A 325 -46.57 28.33 18.70
N ASN A 326 -45.71 29.16 19.31
CA ASN A 326 -45.37 29.09 20.73
C ASN A 326 -45.85 30.30 21.55
N ILE A 327 -47.09 30.76 21.31
CA ILE A 327 -47.68 31.84 22.11
C ILE A 327 -48.44 31.27 23.30
N ARG A 328 -48.04 31.65 24.53
CA ARG A 328 -48.78 31.37 25.77
C ARG A 328 -49.19 32.67 26.42
N ILE A 329 -50.50 32.86 26.59
CA ILE A 329 -51.09 34.05 27.20
C ILE A 329 -51.79 33.61 28.48
N THR A 330 -51.31 34.13 29.62
CA THR A 330 -51.91 33.86 30.94
C THR A 330 -52.37 35.18 31.55
N ALA A 331 -53.59 35.21 32.08
CA ALA A 331 -54.11 36.36 32.81
C ALA A 331 -53.79 36.25 34.30
N ASP A 332 -53.27 37.32 34.89
CA ASP A 332 -53.24 37.51 36.34
C ASP A 332 -54.41 38.43 36.75
N LYS A 333 -55.33 37.86 37.53
CA LYS A 333 -56.54 38.55 38.01
C LYS A 333 -56.23 39.57 39.09
N SER A 334 -55.17 39.35 39.88
CA SER A 334 -54.85 40.20 41.04
C SER A 334 -54.32 41.57 40.64
N THR A 335 -53.55 41.62 39.55
CA THR A 335 -52.91 42.83 39.02
C THR A 335 -53.55 43.36 37.73
N ASN A 336 -54.64 42.73 37.26
CA ASN A 336 -55.25 42.95 35.95
C ASN A 336 -54.19 43.02 34.82
N SER A 337 -53.34 42.00 34.73
CA SER A 337 -52.23 41.96 33.77
C SER A 337 -52.26 40.70 32.89
N LEU A 338 -51.71 40.82 31.69
CA LEU A 338 -51.49 39.73 30.75
C LEU A 338 -50.01 39.39 30.69
N ILE A 339 -49.68 38.15 31.02
CA ILE A 339 -48.35 37.57 30.86
C ILE A 339 -48.32 36.88 29.51
N ILE A 340 -47.53 37.43 28.59
CA ILE A 340 -47.40 36.93 27.22
C ILE A 340 -46.00 36.36 27.03
N ILE A 341 -45.95 35.07 26.72
CA ILE A 341 -44.75 34.34 26.31
C ILE A 341 -44.88 34.08 24.82
N ALA A 342 -44.11 34.77 24.00
CA ALA A 342 -44.12 34.66 22.55
C ALA A 342 -42.72 34.94 21.98
N ASP A 343 -42.55 34.66 20.69
CA ASP A 343 -41.34 35.03 19.96
C ASP A 343 -41.28 36.55 19.73
N LYS A 344 -40.08 37.10 19.54
CA LYS A 344 -39.86 38.54 19.33
C LYS A 344 -40.71 39.10 18.17
N GLU A 345 -41.00 38.28 17.17
CA GLU A 345 -41.71 38.63 15.94
C GLU A 345 -43.21 38.85 16.15
N ASP A 346 -43.79 38.23 17.18
CA ASP A 346 -45.23 38.22 17.43
C ASP A 346 -45.70 39.40 18.31
N TYR A 347 -44.79 39.99 19.10
CA TYR A 347 -45.12 41.09 20.02
C TYR A 347 -45.72 42.34 19.38
N PRO A 348 -45.23 42.85 18.22
CA PRO A 348 -45.80 44.05 17.61
C PRO A 348 -47.28 43.85 17.23
N VAL A 349 -47.62 42.67 16.73
CA VAL A 349 -48.99 42.31 16.35
C VAL A 349 -49.89 42.22 17.57
N LEU A 350 -49.42 41.57 18.64
CA LEU A 350 -50.16 41.48 19.90
C LEU A 350 -50.34 42.85 20.57
N GLU A 351 -49.35 43.72 20.49
CA GLU A 351 -49.41 45.09 21.03
C GLU A 351 -50.44 45.95 20.28
N GLU A 352 -50.50 45.88 18.95
CA GLU A 352 -51.54 46.56 18.17
C GLU A 352 -52.96 46.08 18.51
N VAL A 353 -53.13 44.77 18.75
CA VAL A 353 -54.44 44.21 19.12
C VAL A 353 -54.84 44.62 20.54
N ILE A 354 -53.90 44.58 21.49
CA ILE A 354 -54.15 44.99 22.88
C ILE A 354 -54.43 46.49 22.97
N ALA A 355 -53.78 47.33 22.15
CA ALA A 355 -54.01 48.77 22.15
C ALA A 355 -55.37 49.19 21.55
N LYS A 356 -56.01 48.33 20.76
CA LYS A 356 -57.32 48.59 20.13
C LYS A 356 -58.51 48.08 20.94
N LEU A 357 -58.27 47.35 22.03
CA LEU A 357 -59.27 46.72 22.90
C LEU A 357 -59.26 47.37 24.28
#